data_AF-A0A1A9AL66-F1
#
_entry.id   AF-A0A1A9AL66-F1
#
_cell.length_a   1.000
_cell.length_b   1.000
_cell.length_c   1.000
_cell.angle_alpha   90.00
_cell.angle_beta   90.00
_cell.angle_gamma   90.00
#
_symmetry.space_group_name_H-M   'P 1'
#
loop_
_entity.id
_entity.type
_entity.pdbx_description
1 polymer ?
#
loop_
_entity_poly.entity_id
_entity_poly.type
_entity_poly.pdbx_seq_one_letter_code
_entity_poly.pdbx_strand_id
1 'polypeptide(L)'
;MDDLEYIAGDDYYSSVNLFHKYKDEFDDVNSGSRDTNAYGVSCSHINTTYFAGEDFGDRCYKVAKYLDFIKKKNIEDIYDRCRYLNYLINSNNEYNNFSSYKISKLFEAYNYLASTLTICNSHIEHIKKDDVLQRITKLNNLYEALNNIEKSQTTQVQKICTYTQQFATQYENSKDYCRSSGHPAFC
;
A
#
# COMPACT_ATOMS: atom_id res chain seq x y z
N MET A 1 -11.37 31.16 4.13
CA MET A 1 -10.70 30.09 3.38
C MET A 1 -10.70 28.95 4.37
N ASP A 2 -11.67 28.05 4.23
CA ASP A 2 -11.77 26.91 5.15
C ASP A 2 -10.55 26.02 4.88
N ASP A 3 -9.68 25.90 5.88
CA ASP A 3 -8.58 24.95 5.89
C ASP A 3 -9.21 23.55 5.83
N LEU A 4 -9.23 22.96 4.63
CA LEU A 4 -9.69 21.59 4.45
C LEU A 4 -8.83 20.69 5.36
N GLU A 5 -9.49 20.00 6.29
CA GLU A 5 -8.85 19.04 7.18
C GLU A 5 -8.11 18.00 6.35
N TYR A 6 -6.81 17.83 6.60
CA TYR A 6 -6.01 16.80 5.93
C TYR A 6 -6.42 15.42 6.43
N ILE A 7 -6.83 14.55 5.50
CA ILE A 7 -7.21 13.16 5.79
C ILE A 7 -6.23 12.23 5.08
N ALA A 8 -5.42 11.51 5.88
CA ALA A 8 -4.44 10.54 5.39
C ALA A 8 -5.05 9.54 4.41
N GLY A 9 -4.49 9.46 3.20
CA GLY A 9 -4.91 8.53 2.15
C GLY A 9 -6.08 8.99 1.29
N ASP A 10 -6.76 10.10 1.62
CA ASP A 10 -7.94 10.55 0.87
C ASP A 10 -7.58 11.07 -0.53
N ASP A 11 -6.33 11.47 -0.74
CA ASP A 11 -5.78 11.85 -2.04
C ASP A 11 -5.38 10.65 -2.93
N TYR A 12 -5.56 9.40 -2.46
CA TYR A 12 -5.04 8.23 -3.17
C TYR A 12 -5.95 7.78 -4.31
N TYR A 13 -7.25 8.11 -4.29
CA TYR A 13 -8.27 7.49 -5.16
C TYR A 13 -7.91 7.53 -6.65
N SER A 14 -7.33 8.63 -7.13
CA SER A 14 -6.92 8.79 -8.54
C SER A 14 -5.74 7.91 -8.97
N SER A 15 -4.96 7.41 -8.03
CA SER A 15 -3.79 6.55 -8.26
C SER A 15 -4.07 5.06 -8.08
N VAL A 16 -5.21 4.69 -7.48
CA VAL A 16 -5.52 3.29 -7.14
C VAL A 16 -5.62 2.40 -8.38
N ASN A 17 -5.99 2.97 -9.52
CA ASN A 17 -6.01 2.25 -10.79
C ASN A 17 -4.63 1.69 -11.19
N LEU A 18 -3.52 2.24 -10.68
CA LEU A 18 -2.16 1.78 -10.95
C LEU A 18 -1.60 0.82 -9.89
N PHE A 19 -2.32 0.60 -8.78
CA PHE A 19 -1.80 -0.22 -7.66
C PHE A 19 -1.47 -1.66 -8.08
N HIS A 20 -2.24 -2.25 -9.00
CA HIS A 20 -1.96 -3.58 -9.54
C HIS A 20 -0.57 -3.65 -10.22
N LYS A 21 -0.15 -2.59 -10.93
CA LYS A 21 1.17 -2.51 -11.56
C LYS A 21 2.28 -2.48 -10.51
N TYR A 22 2.12 -1.66 -9.47
CA TYR A 22 3.11 -1.55 -8.40
C TYR A 22 3.15 -2.80 -7.52
N LYS A 23 2.02 -3.49 -7.37
CA LYS A 23 1.96 -4.81 -6.73
C LYS A 23 2.87 -5.80 -7.45
N ASP A 24 2.71 -5.94 -8.77
CA ASP A 24 3.56 -6.84 -9.56
C ASP A 24 5.05 -6.49 -9.42
N GLU A 25 5.39 -5.19 -9.50
CA GLU A 25 6.77 -4.71 -9.29
C GLU A 25 7.32 -5.06 -7.89
N PHE A 26 6.51 -4.96 -6.84
CA PHE A 26 6.93 -5.20 -5.46
C PHE A 26 7.04 -6.71 -5.16
N ASP A 27 6.16 -7.53 -5.74
CA ASP A 27 6.25 -8.98 -5.64
C ASP A 27 7.58 -9.48 -6.22
N ASP A 28 8.02 -8.89 -7.35
CA ASP A 28 9.32 -9.18 -7.96
C ASP A 28 10.51 -8.76 -7.06
N VAL A 29 10.46 -7.57 -6.43
CA VAL A 29 11.52 -7.06 -5.55
C VAL A 29 11.82 -8.00 -4.39
N ASN A 30 10.79 -8.67 -3.85
CA ASN A 30 10.94 -9.56 -2.71
C ASN A 30 11.19 -11.04 -3.09
N SER A 31 11.24 -11.37 -4.38
CA SER A 31 11.56 -12.72 -4.86
C SER A 31 13.05 -13.09 -4.77
N GLY A 32 13.95 -12.11 -4.58
CA GLY A 32 15.40 -12.28 -4.49
C GLY A 32 15.96 -12.56 -3.09
N SER A 33 17.26 -12.88 -3.00
CA SER A 33 17.94 -13.17 -1.73
C SER A 33 17.85 -12.00 -0.73
N ARG A 34 17.89 -12.33 0.57
CA ARG A 34 17.98 -11.33 1.64
C ARG A 34 19.39 -10.73 1.61
N ASP A 35 19.58 -9.60 0.95
CA ASP A 35 20.76 -8.78 1.20
C ASP A 35 20.55 -8.02 2.52
N THR A 36 20.68 -8.74 3.64
CA THR A 36 20.49 -8.20 4.99
C THR A 36 21.54 -7.15 5.36
N ASN A 37 22.64 -7.08 4.62
CA ASN A 37 23.77 -6.22 4.96
C ASN A 37 23.48 -4.75 4.65
N ALA A 38 22.73 -4.45 3.58
CA ALA A 38 22.47 -3.07 3.16
C ALA A 38 21.62 -2.26 4.17
N TYR A 39 20.71 -2.93 4.88
CA TYR A 39 19.75 -2.28 5.79
C TYR A 39 19.86 -2.72 7.25
N GLY A 40 20.83 -3.60 7.56
CA GLY A 40 20.98 -4.18 8.89
C GLY A 40 21.18 -3.14 10.00
N VAL A 41 21.90 -2.05 9.73
CA VAL A 41 22.10 -0.96 10.70
C VAL A 41 20.79 -0.27 11.04
N SER A 42 20.01 0.14 10.03
CA SER A 42 18.72 0.81 10.23
C SER A 42 17.69 -0.11 10.90
N CYS A 43 17.64 -1.39 10.50
CA CYS A 43 16.73 -2.35 11.11
C CYS A 43 17.11 -2.70 12.55
N SER A 44 18.40 -2.81 12.86
CA SER A 44 18.88 -2.98 14.24
C SER A 44 18.55 -1.75 15.10
N HIS A 45 18.72 -0.55 14.55
CA HIS A 45 18.32 0.69 15.23
C HIS A 45 16.80 0.71 15.51
N ILE A 46 15.97 0.24 14.57
CA ILE A 46 14.52 0.14 14.78
C ILE A 46 14.19 -0.81 15.93
N ASN A 47 14.72 -2.03 15.91
CA ASN A 47 14.47 -3.03 16.94
C ASN A 47 14.83 -2.47 18.32
N THR A 48 16.01 -1.86 18.45
CA THR A 48 16.50 -1.33 19.73
C THR A 48 15.76 -0.08 20.20
N THR A 49 15.41 0.84 19.31
CA THR A 49 14.86 2.15 19.66
C THR A 49 13.34 2.15 19.79
N TYR A 50 12.63 1.47 18.88
CA TYR A 50 11.16 1.52 18.81
C TYR A 50 10.51 0.32 19.53
N PHE A 51 11.20 -0.81 19.58
CA PHE A 51 10.65 -2.10 20.00
C PHE A 51 11.44 -2.81 21.11
N ALA A 52 12.24 -2.06 21.89
CA ALA A 52 12.94 -2.57 23.08
C ALA A 52 13.78 -3.85 22.84
N GLY A 53 14.31 -4.02 21.62
CA GLY A 53 15.09 -5.18 21.21
C GLY A 53 14.26 -6.36 20.72
N GLU A 54 12.92 -6.27 20.71
CA GLU A 54 12.08 -7.26 20.01
C GLU A 54 12.42 -7.24 18.52
N ASP A 55 12.56 -8.43 17.94
CA ASP A 55 12.85 -8.54 16.53
C ASP A 55 11.63 -8.08 15.73
N PHE A 56 11.74 -6.88 15.13
CA PHE A 56 10.74 -6.37 14.21
C PHE A 56 10.66 -7.24 12.96
N GLY A 57 11.56 -8.21 12.78
CA GLY A 57 11.49 -9.27 11.79
C GLY A 57 11.73 -8.79 10.36
N ASP A 58 11.36 -9.63 9.41
CA ASP A 58 11.62 -9.39 7.98
C ASP A 58 10.91 -8.15 7.43
N ARG A 59 9.86 -7.65 8.08
CA ARG A 59 9.12 -6.45 7.61
C ARG A 59 9.99 -5.21 7.51
N CYS A 60 10.99 -5.03 8.37
CA CYS A 60 11.92 -3.91 8.24
C CYS A 60 12.68 -3.99 6.91
N TYR A 61 13.27 -5.15 6.63
CA TYR A 61 14.06 -5.39 5.43
C TYR A 61 13.20 -5.33 4.16
N LYS A 62 11.97 -5.86 4.20
CA LYS A 62 11.02 -5.79 3.07
C LYS A 62 10.65 -4.34 2.75
N VAL A 63 10.28 -3.54 3.76
CA VAL A 63 9.95 -2.12 3.56
C VAL A 63 11.18 -1.33 3.09
N ALA A 64 12.37 -1.60 3.65
CA ALA A 64 13.60 -0.98 3.18
C ALA A 64 13.92 -1.30 1.71
N LYS A 65 13.73 -2.55 1.28
CA LYS A 65 13.86 -2.96 -0.13
C LYS A 65 12.88 -2.22 -1.04
N TYR A 66 11.62 -2.07 -0.62
CA TYR A 66 10.64 -1.30 -1.38
C TYR A 66 11.05 0.18 -1.51
N LEU A 67 11.45 0.81 -0.40
CA LEU A 67 11.92 2.20 -0.41
C LEU A 67 13.13 2.40 -1.34
N ASP A 68 14.12 1.52 -1.28
CA ASP A 68 15.29 1.56 -2.15
C ASP A 68 14.94 1.31 -3.63
N PHE A 69 14.01 0.38 -3.90
CA PHE A 69 13.49 0.17 -5.24
C PHE A 69 12.81 1.43 -5.79
N ILE A 70 11.93 2.07 -5.01
CA ILE A 70 11.24 3.31 -5.41
C ILE A 70 12.25 4.41 -5.69
N LYS A 71 13.28 4.55 -4.84
CA LYS A 71 14.34 5.56 -5.00
C LYS A 71 15.08 5.47 -6.34
N LYS A 72 15.10 4.28 -6.95
CA LYS A 72 15.76 4.02 -8.25
C LYS A 72 14.84 4.24 -9.46
N LYS A 73 13.58 4.66 -9.26
CA LYS A 73 12.59 4.88 -10.34
C LYS A 73 12.55 6.35 -10.80
N ASN A 74 11.88 6.57 -11.93
CA ASN A 74 11.61 7.90 -12.49
C ASN A 74 10.72 8.73 -11.55
N ILE A 75 10.96 10.04 -11.49
CA ILE A 75 10.36 10.94 -10.49
C ILE A 75 8.83 11.04 -10.57
N GLU A 76 8.26 11.03 -11.77
CA GLU A 76 6.81 11.11 -12.00
C GLU A 76 6.05 9.94 -11.36
N ASP A 77 6.78 8.85 -11.15
CA ASP A 77 6.29 7.52 -10.86
C ASP A 77 6.56 7.17 -9.37
N ILE A 78 7.27 8.05 -8.64
CA ILE A 78 7.66 7.86 -7.23
C ILE A 78 6.45 8.01 -6.31
N TYR A 79 5.65 9.07 -6.48
CA TYR A 79 4.56 9.38 -5.56
C TYR A 79 3.51 8.28 -5.50
N ASP A 80 3.07 7.76 -6.65
CA ASP A 80 2.07 6.70 -6.69
C ASP A 80 2.61 5.36 -6.16
N ARG A 81 3.92 5.10 -6.30
CA ARG A 81 4.56 3.95 -5.63
C ARG A 81 4.65 4.13 -4.13
N CYS A 82 4.92 5.36 -3.65
CA CYS A 82 4.90 5.66 -2.22
C CYS A 82 3.49 5.49 -1.64
N ARG A 83 2.44 5.93 -2.36
CA ARG A 83 1.04 5.70 -2.01
C ARG A 83 0.73 4.21 -1.93
N TYR A 84 1.16 3.44 -2.94
CA TYR A 84 0.99 1.99 -2.92
C TYR A 84 1.73 1.31 -1.77
N LEU A 85 2.97 1.70 -1.48
CA LEU A 85 3.71 1.19 -0.32
C LEU A 85 2.97 1.49 0.98
N ASN A 86 2.47 2.71 1.16
CA ASN A 86 1.71 3.08 2.35
C ASN A 86 0.39 2.29 2.45
N TYR A 87 -0.32 2.11 1.34
CA TYR A 87 -1.50 1.24 1.26
C TYR A 87 -1.17 -0.20 1.65
N LEU A 88 -0.09 -0.77 1.12
CA LEU A 88 0.36 -2.13 1.43
C LEU A 88 0.65 -2.29 2.92
N ILE A 89 1.38 -1.33 3.51
CA ILE A 89 1.68 -1.34 4.95
C ILE A 89 0.39 -1.28 5.77
N ASN A 90 -0.54 -0.39 5.41
CA ASN A 90 -1.81 -0.23 6.14
C ASN A 90 -2.78 -1.40 5.97
N SER A 91 -2.78 -2.09 4.84
CA SER A 91 -3.79 -3.12 4.51
C SER A 91 -3.35 -4.56 4.82
N ASN A 92 -2.05 -4.81 4.96
CA ASN A 92 -1.52 -6.17 5.16
C ASN A 92 -1.04 -6.39 6.61
N ASN A 93 -1.58 -7.46 7.22
CA ASN A 93 -1.29 -7.87 8.61
C ASN A 93 0.20 -8.16 8.86
N GLU A 94 0.99 -8.50 7.84
CA GLU A 94 2.43 -8.67 7.99
C GLU A 94 3.11 -7.37 8.45
N TYR A 95 2.60 -6.22 8.00
CA TYR A 95 3.20 -4.91 8.21
C TYR A 95 2.50 -4.07 9.28
N ASN A 96 1.16 -4.09 9.36
CA ASN A 96 0.41 -3.26 10.31
C ASN A 96 0.20 -3.91 11.70
N ASN A 97 0.58 -5.18 11.87
CA ASN A 97 0.37 -5.90 13.12
C ASN A 97 1.69 -6.46 13.64
N PHE A 98 2.12 -5.99 14.81
CA PHE A 98 3.29 -6.49 15.50
C PHE A 98 3.14 -6.48 17.01
N SER A 99 3.15 -7.68 17.60
CA SER A 99 3.14 -7.88 19.05
C SER A 99 1.99 -7.09 19.70
N SER A 100 2.20 -6.53 20.89
CA SER A 100 1.27 -5.61 21.56
C SER A 100 1.56 -4.13 21.26
N TYR A 101 2.42 -3.81 20.29
CA TYR A 101 2.76 -2.41 20.01
C TYR A 101 1.63 -1.68 19.29
N LYS A 102 1.45 -0.40 19.63
CA LYS A 102 0.50 0.48 18.97
C LYS A 102 0.90 0.68 17.51
N ILE A 103 -0.07 0.70 16.61
CA ILE A 103 0.14 0.95 15.18
C ILE A 103 0.91 2.26 14.92
N SER A 104 0.71 3.30 15.74
CA SER A 104 1.47 4.55 15.63
C SER A 104 2.98 4.34 15.73
N LYS A 105 3.45 3.46 16.62
CA LYS A 105 4.87 3.11 16.76
C LYS A 105 5.41 2.39 15.53
N LEU A 106 4.59 1.57 14.88
CA LEU A 106 4.98 0.90 13.63
C LEU A 106 5.21 1.94 12.53
N PHE A 107 4.29 2.91 12.39
CA PHE A 107 4.44 4.00 11.42
C PHE A 107 5.59 4.96 11.74
N GLU A 108 5.90 5.20 13.01
CA GLU A 108 7.13 5.93 13.40
C GLU A 108 8.39 5.19 12.93
N ALA A 109 8.47 3.88 13.14
CA ALA A 109 9.60 3.07 12.70
C ALA A 109 9.74 3.03 11.16
N TYR A 110 8.62 2.88 10.44
CA TYR A 110 8.64 2.94 8.97
C TYR A 110 8.99 4.34 8.44
N ASN A 111 8.52 5.40 9.10
CA ASN A 111 8.92 6.76 8.76
C ASN A 111 10.42 6.99 8.97
N TYR A 112 10.99 6.46 10.04
CA TYR A 112 12.44 6.50 10.25
C TYR A 112 13.21 5.88 9.07
N LEU A 113 12.77 4.74 8.54
CA LEU A 113 13.38 4.14 7.34
C LEU A 113 13.24 5.04 6.12
N ALA A 114 12.03 5.55 5.88
CA ALA A 114 11.72 6.45 4.76
C ALA A 114 12.58 7.73 4.81
N SER A 115 12.72 8.33 5.98
CA SER A 115 13.59 9.49 6.22
C SER A 115 15.07 9.16 6.01
N THR A 116 15.53 8.02 6.52
CA THR A 116 16.93 7.57 6.36
C THR A 116 17.29 7.34 4.89
N LEU A 117 16.36 6.79 4.11
CA LEU A 117 16.52 6.56 2.68
C LEU A 117 16.13 7.78 1.83
N THR A 118 15.66 8.86 2.46
CA THR A 118 15.20 10.11 1.84
C THR A 118 14.17 9.88 0.72
N ILE A 119 13.19 9.02 0.97
CA ILE A 119 12.15 8.63 -0.01
C ILE A 119 10.85 8.26 0.71
N CYS A 120 9.70 8.64 0.15
CA CYS A 120 8.35 8.40 0.71
C CYS A 120 8.07 8.92 2.13
N ASN A 121 8.95 9.74 2.73
CA ASN A 121 8.82 10.18 4.13
C ASN A 121 7.58 11.05 4.41
N SER A 122 6.97 11.65 3.40
CA SER A 122 5.70 12.37 3.52
C SER A 122 4.45 11.51 3.23
N HIS A 123 4.64 10.24 2.90
CA HIS A 123 3.56 9.33 2.48
C HIS A 123 3.37 8.16 3.44
N ILE A 124 4.37 7.82 4.26
CA ILE A 124 4.25 6.73 5.24
C ILE A 124 3.47 7.25 6.45
N GLU A 125 2.20 6.92 6.52
CA GLU A 125 1.33 7.34 7.60
C GLU A 125 0.17 6.38 7.79
N HIS A 126 -0.37 6.36 9.00
CA HIS A 126 -1.48 5.49 9.34
C HIS A 126 -2.79 5.99 8.72
N ILE A 127 -3.41 5.17 7.88
CA ILE A 127 -4.71 5.43 7.26
C ILE A 127 -5.80 4.79 8.12
N LYS A 128 -6.81 5.58 8.50
CA LYS A 128 -7.93 5.10 9.32
C LYS A 128 -8.66 3.96 8.61
N LYS A 129 -8.71 2.80 9.28
CA LYS A 129 -9.21 1.54 8.73
C LYS A 129 -10.67 1.60 8.28
N ASP A 130 -11.57 1.99 9.19
CA ASP A 130 -13.03 1.93 9.00
C ASP A 130 -13.60 3.12 8.20
N ASP A 131 -12.77 3.71 7.34
CA ASP A 131 -13.09 4.94 6.64
C ASP A 131 -12.35 5.00 5.29
N VAL A 132 -11.19 5.66 5.27
CA VAL A 132 -10.41 5.90 4.05
C VAL A 132 -9.79 4.62 3.51
N LEU A 133 -9.19 3.79 4.38
CA LEU A 133 -8.54 2.56 3.94
C LEU A 133 -9.55 1.60 3.29
N GLN A 134 -10.74 1.47 3.88
CA GLN A 134 -11.80 0.65 3.31
C GLN A 134 -12.20 1.12 1.90
N ARG A 135 -12.27 2.44 1.68
CA ARG A 135 -12.54 3.02 0.35
C ARG A 135 -11.41 2.72 -0.64
N ILE A 136 -10.16 2.94 -0.25
CA ILE A 136 -9.00 2.62 -1.09
C ILE A 136 -9.00 1.12 -1.45
N THR A 137 -9.19 0.23 -0.48
CA THR A 137 -9.26 -1.23 -0.70
C THR A 137 -10.40 -1.60 -1.65
N LYS A 138 -11.55 -0.93 -1.55
CA LYS A 138 -12.69 -1.19 -2.45
C LYS A 138 -12.36 -0.85 -3.90
N LEU A 139 -11.76 0.32 -4.15
CA LEU A 139 -11.28 0.69 -5.48
C LEU A 139 -10.17 -0.26 -5.96
N ASN A 140 -9.24 -0.62 -5.09
CA ASN A 140 -8.14 -1.53 -5.44
C ASN A 140 -8.69 -2.88 -5.91
N ASN A 141 -9.67 -3.45 -5.20
CA ASN A 141 -10.30 -4.71 -5.58
C ASN A 141 -11.06 -4.61 -6.92
N LEU A 142 -11.69 -3.46 -7.20
CA LEU A 142 -12.35 -3.20 -8.48
C LEU A 142 -11.33 -3.20 -9.63
N TYR A 143 -10.22 -2.47 -9.47
CA TYR A 143 -9.17 -2.39 -10.50
C TYR A 143 -8.37 -3.69 -10.64
N GLU A 144 -8.17 -4.46 -9.57
CA GLU A 144 -7.59 -5.81 -9.66
C GLU A 144 -8.49 -6.73 -10.49
N ALA A 145 -9.81 -6.70 -10.27
CA ALA A 145 -10.74 -7.48 -11.06
C ALA A 145 -10.69 -7.09 -12.55
N LEU A 146 -10.62 -5.80 -12.86
CA LEU A 146 -10.45 -5.31 -14.24
C LEU A 146 -9.14 -5.80 -14.86
N ASN A 147 -8.01 -5.61 -14.17
CA ASN A 147 -6.70 -6.05 -14.63
C ASN A 147 -6.66 -7.58 -14.85
N ASN A 148 -7.35 -8.36 -14.01
CA ASN A 148 -7.45 -9.81 -14.19
C ASN A 148 -8.26 -10.20 -15.45
N ILE A 149 -9.29 -9.42 -15.81
CA ILE A 149 -10.00 -9.59 -17.09
C ILE A 149 -9.06 -9.28 -18.26
N GLU A 150 -8.35 -8.14 -18.21
CA GLU A 150 -7.44 -7.69 -19.27
C GLU A 150 -6.26 -8.65 -19.50
N LYS A 151 -5.72 -9.24 -18.42
CA LYS A 151 -4.65 -10.25 -18.50
C LYS A 151 -5.15 -11.64 -18.93
N SER A 152 -6.46 -11.89 -18.90
CA SER A 152 -7.01 -13.21 -19.22
C SER A 152 -7.02 -13.46 -20.72
N GLN A 153 -6.51 -14.63 -21.13
CA GLN A 153 -6.60 -15.07 -22.53
C GLN A 153 -8.02 -15.53 -22.85
N THR A 154 -8.49 -15.26 -24.07
CA THR A 154 -9.84 -15.61 -24.55
C THR A 154 -10.18 -17.10 -24.45
N THR A 155 -9.17 -17.97 -24.38
CA THR A 155 -9.31 -19.43 -24.19
C THR A 155 -9.65 -19.83 -22.74
N GLN A 156 -9.54 -18.91 -21.76
CA GLN A 156 -9.77 -19.16 -20.34
C GLN A 156 -11.18 -18.70 -19.90
N VAL A 157 -12.21 -19.10 -20.63
CA VAL A 157 -13.59 -18.61 -20.50
C VAL A 157 -14.09 -18.62 -19.05
N GLN A 158 -13.88 -19.71 -18.30
CA GLN A 158 -14.34 -19.81 -16.91
C GLN A 158 -13.71 -18.74 -15.99
N LYS A 159 -12.42 -18.44 -16.17
CA LYS A 159 -11.72 -17.40 -15.41
C LYS A 159 -12.21 -16.02 -15.78
N ILE A 160 -12.38 -15.74 -17.08
CA ILE A 160 -12.96 -14.48 -17.57
C ILE A 160 -14.34 -14.27 -16.94
N CYS A 161 -15.23 -15.25 -16.98
CA CYS A 161 -16.56 -15.15 -16.36
C CYS A 161 -16.47 -14.83 -14.86
N THR A 162 -15.54 -15.46 -14.15
CA THR A 162 -15.33 -15.23 -12.71
C THR A 162 -14.86 -13.81 -12.43
N TYR A 163 -13.85 -13.32 -13.15
CA TYR A 163 -13.33 -11.97 -12.96
C TYR A 163 -14.34 -10.89 -13.39
N THR A 164 -15.08 -11.12 -14.48
CA THR A 164 -16.17 -10.23 -14.91
C THR A 164 -17.28 -10.13 -13.87
N GLN A 165 -17.67 -11.26 -13.25
CA GLN A 165 -18.65 -11.25 -12.17
C GLN A 165 -18.14 -10.48 -10.94
N GLN A 166 -16.87 -10.68 -10.57
CA GLN A 166 -16.24 -9.93 -9.49
C GLN A 166 -16.22 -8.43 -9.78
N PHE A 167 -15.75 -8.03 -10.98
CA PHE A 167 -15.73 -6.64 -11.41
C PHE A 167 -17.13 -6.01 -11.35
N ALA A 168 -18.13 -6.65 -11.95
CA ALA A 168 -19.51 -6.15 -11.95
C ALA A 168 -20.05 -5.97 -10.52
N THR A 169 -19.80 -6.94 -9.64
CA THR A 169 -20.20 -6.87 -8.23
C THR A 169 -19.53 -5.71 -7.50
N GLN A 170 -18.21 -5.54 -7.66
CA GLN A 170 -17.48 -4.44 -7.03
C GLN A 170 -17.91 -3.08 -7.56
N TYR A 171 -18.21 -3.00 -8.87
CA TYR A 171 -18.64 -1.76 -9.52
C TYR A 171 -20.03 -1.33 -9.03
N GLU A 172 -21.01 -2.24 -8.99
CA GLU A 172 -22.35 -1.92 -8.45
C GLU A 172 -22.28 -1.51 -6.97
N ASN A 173 -21.52 -2.24 -6.15
CA ASN A 173 -21.30 -1.85 -4.76
C ASN A 173 -20.69 -0.45 -4.64
N SER A 174 -19.77 -0.08 -5.54
CA SER A 174 -19.13 1.25 -5.55
C SER A 174 -20.11 2.35 -5.96
N LYS A 175 -20.96 2.10 -6.97
CA LYS A 175 -22.06 3.00 -7.35
C LYS A 175 -23.04 3.26 -6.21
N ASP A 176 -23.43 2.22 -5.48
CA ASP A 176 -24.35 2.36 -4.35
C ASP A 176 -23.72 3.16 -3.21
N TYR A 177 -22.42 2.98 -2.96
CA TYR A 177 -21.67 3.81 -2.03
C TYR A 177 -21.61 5.28 -2.47
N CYS A 178 -21.39 5.54 -3.77
CA CYS A 178 -21.35 6.89 -4.32
C CYS A 178 -22.69 7.62 -4.22
N ARG A 179 -23.79 6.89 -4.44
CA ARG A 179 -25.14 7.44 -4.30
C ARG A 179 -25.50 7.77 -2.85
N SER A 180 -24.96 7.04 -1.88
CA SER A 180 -25.34 7.12 -0.47
C SER A 180 -24.42 8.00 0.39
N SER A 181 -23.11 7.98 0.14
CA SER A 181 -22.11 8.70 0.94
C SER A 181 -21.73 10.08 0.38
N GLY A 182 -21.90 10.27 -0.94
CA GLY A 182 -21.62 11.54 -1.61
C GLY A 182 -20.14 11.97 -1.59
N HIS A 183 -19.19 11.06 -1.39
CA HIS A 183 -17.75 11.38 -1.32
C HIS A 183 -17.16 11.56 -2.73
N PRO A 184 -17.05 12.79 -3.28
CA PRO A 184 -16.82 12.98 -4.72
C PRO A 184 -15.45 12.49 -5.17
N ALA A 185 -14.45 12.58 -4.29
CA ALA A 185 -13.10 12.11 -4.59
C ALA A 185 -13.00 10.59 -4.83
N PHE A 186 -13.95 9.81 -4.30
CA PHE A 186 -13.98 8.35 -4.44
C PHE A 186 -14.67 7.88 -5.75
N CYS A 187 -15.55 8.68 -6.36
CA CYS A 187 -16.66 8.18 -7.20
C CYS A 187 -16.48 8.02 -8.72
#